data_AF-C4VBH3-F1
#
_entry.id   AF-C4VBH3-F1
#
_cell.length_a   1.000
_cell.length_b   1.000
_cell.length_c   1.000
_cell.angle_alpha   90.00
_cell.angle_beta   90.00
_cell.angle_gamma   90.00
#
_symmetry.space_group_name_H-M   'P 1'
#
loop_
_entity.id
_entity.type
_entity.pdbx_description
1 polymer ?
#
loop_
_entity_poly.entity_id
_entity_poly.type
_entity_poly.pdbx_seq_one_letter_code
_entity_poly.pdbx_strand_id
1 'polypeptide(L)'
;MKQTLEQLNSTVFTTNDIPLPVEDDEDIAYYNPYTKFVFQTGNGIPATTRKYISFRGCLYLTNYRLIYRPDHVTESFSSFSVPISKLFFQEQENKIDFIVENNFMASIFLSFEDSDSMVFYNCLREMLKSVLFKPICIEEETELNEEPPLYSELYE
;
A
#
# COMPACT_ATOMS: atom_id res chain seq x y z
N MET A 1 -14.84 5.10 -21.65
CA MET A 1 -14.50 5.64 -20.32
C MET A 1 -13.02 5.40 -20.06
N LYS A 2 -12.23 6.43 -19.72
CA LYS A 2 -10.87 6.23 -19.23
C LYS A 2 -10.98 5.67 -17.81
N GLN A 3 -10.69 4.39 -17.60
CA GLN A 3 -10.53 3.86 -16.25
C GLN A 3 -9.35 4.59 -15.59
N THR A 4 -9.62 5.35 -14.54
CA THR A 4 -8.61 5.97 -13.70
C THR A 4 -8.13 4.90 -12.72
N LEU A 5 -6.82 4.67 -12.63
CA LEU A 5 -6.27 3.73 -11.67
C LEU A 5 -6.09 4.48 -10.34
N GLU A 6 -6.81 4.09 -9.29
CA GLU A 6 -6.77 4.76 -7.98
C GLU A 6 -5.36 4.83 -7.38
N GLN A 7 -4.50 3.87 -7.76
CA GLN A 7 -3.12 3.79 -7.29
C GLN A 7 -2.21 4.82 -7.96
N LEU A 8 -2.66 5.49 -9.03
CA LEU A 8 -1.87 6.49 -9.74
C LEU A 8 -2.34 7.91 -9.39
N ASN A 9 -1.36 8.80 -9.23
CA ASN A 9 -1.54 10.24 -9.12
C ASN A 9 -2.46 10.67 -7.96
N SER A 10 -2.54 9.85 -6.91
CA SER A 10 -3.43 10.04 -5.76
C SER A 10 -2.70 10.48 -4.48
N THR A 11 -1.36 10.47 -4.46
CA THR A 11 -0.60 10.82 -3.26
C THR A 11 -0.38 12.33 -3.17
N VAL A 12 -0.64 12.90 -1.99
CA VAL A 12 -0.34 14.30 -1.66
C VAL A 12 1.03 14.36 -0.98
N PHE A 13 1.85 15.32 -1.39
CA PHE A 13 3.20 15.52 -0.86
C PHE A 13 3.31 16.89 -0.18
N THR A 14 4.20 16.98 0.79
CA THR A 14 4.65 18.25 1.38
C THR A 14 5.48 19.06 0.38
N THR A 15 5.85 20.29 0.75
CA THR A 15 6.76 21.13 -0.04
C THR A 15 8.16 20.53 -0.21
N ASN A 16 8.55 19.59 0.64
CA ASN A 16 9.83 18.89 0.59
C ASN A 16 9.72 17.52 -0.07
N ASP A 17 8.64 17.25 -0.81
CA ASP A 17 8.42 16.01 -1.55
C ASP A 17 8.29 14.74 -0.68
N ILE A 18 7.93 14.92 0.58
CA ILE A 18 7.62 13.84 1.53
C ILE A 18 6.11 13.53 1.45
N PRO A 19 5.68 12.27 1.30
CA PRO A 19 4.26 11.92 1.25
C PRO A 19 3.59 12.27 2.59
N LEU A 20 2.39 12.86 2.52
CA LEU A 20 1.57 13.08 3.70
C LEU A 20 0.97 11.75 4.18
N PRO A 21 0.96 11.49 5.50
CA PRO A 21 0.36 10.29 6.04
C PRO A 21 -1.16 10.24 5.77
N VAL A 22 -1.72 9.04 5.61
CA VAL A 22 -3.17 8.80 5.52
C VAL A 22 -3.82 8.57 6.88
N GLU A 23 -3.04 8.10 7.85
CA GLU A 23 -3.47 7.84 9.23
C GLU A 23 -2.42 8.41 10.20
N ASP A 24 -2.85 8.76 11.42
CA ASP A 24 -1.98 9.40 12.42
C ASP A 24 -0.82 8.50 12.89
N ASP A 25 -0.97 7.17 12.74
CA ASP A 25 0.04 6.16 13.07
C ASP A 25 0.80 5.66 11.83
N GLU A 26 0.69 6.33 10.67
CA GLU A 26 1.49 6.01 9.49
C GLU A 26 2.92 6.53 9.62
N ASP A 27 3.88 5.60 9.70
CA ASP A 27 5.31 5.88 9.82
C ASP A 27 6.09 5.35 8.61
N ILE A 28 7.11 6.11 8.19
CA ILE A 28 8.03 5.70 7.12
C ILE A 28 9.05 4.71 7.68
N ALA A 29 8.95 3.45 7.24
CA ALA A 29 9.86 2.38 7.63
C ALA A 29 11.11 2.30 6.73
N TYR A 30 10.99 2.71 5.47
CA TYR A 30 12.10 2.73 4.53
C TYR A 30 11.94 3.84 3.47
N TYR A 31 13.06 4.42 3.07
CA TYR A 31 13.15 5.47 2.06
C TYR A 31 14.36 5.26 1.15
N ASN A 32 14.17 5.45 -0.16
CA ASN A 32 15.26 5.45 -1.13
C ASN A 32 15.03 6.52 -2.23
N PRO A 33 15.94 7.51 -2.41
CA PRO A 33 15.79 8.58 -3.40
C PRO A 33 16.12 8.20 -4.85
N TYR A 34 16.67 7.00 -5.11
CA TYR A 34 17.22 6.61 -6.42
C TYR A 34 16.69 5.27 -6.89
N THR A 35 15.37 5.14 -6.93
CA THR A 35 14.69 3.91 -7.38
C THR A 35 14.13 4.04 -8.80
N LYS A 36 14.47 3.05 -9.63
CA LYS A 36 13.81 2.80 -10.93
C LYS A 36 12.52 2.04 -10.69
N PHE A 37 11.46 2.48 -11.36
CA PHE A 37 10.11 1.97 -11.15
C PHE A 37 9.46 1.62 -12.47
N VAL A 38 8.92 0.42 -12.55
CA VAL A 38 8.05 -0.01 -13.65
C VAL A 38 6.75 -0.51 -13.06
N PHE A 39 5.64 0.09 -13.49
CA PHE A 39 4.30 -0.38 -13.18
C PHE A 39 3.64 -0.87 -14.47
N GLN A 40 3.07 -2.07 -14.40
CA GLN A 40 2.41 -2.69 -15.54
C GLN A 40 1.07 -3.27 -15.11
N THR A 41 0.00 -2.98 -15.87
CA THR A 41 -1.29 -3.65 -15.76
C THR A 41 -1.55 -4.50 -16.98
N GLY A 42 -2.20 -5.66 -16.81
CA GLY A 42 -2.71 -6.49 -17.92
C GLY A 42 -1.79 -7.63 -18.37
N ASN A 43 -2.34 -8.50 -19.22
CA ASN A 43 -1.75 -9.81 -19.58
C ASN A 43 -0.90 -9.79 -20.87
N GLY A 44 -0.31 -8.64 -21.23
CA GLY A 44 0.52 -8.52 -22.43
C GLY A 44 -0.26 -8.36 -23.75
N ILE A 45 -1.59 -8.24 -23.70
CA ILE A 45 -2.40 -7.86 -24.86
C ILE A 45 -2.28 -6.32 -25.02
N PRO A 46 -1.75 -5.80 -26.15
CA PRO A 46 -1.42 -4.38 -26.29
C PRO A 46 -2.59 -3.41 -26.06
N ALA A 47 -3.82 -3.82 -26.40
CA ALA A 47 -5.00 -2.98 -26.27
C ALA A 47 -5.45 -2.77 -24.81
N THR A 48 -5.01 -3.60 -23.86
CA THR A 48 -5.42 -3.54 -22.45
C THR A 48 -4.25 -3.35 -21.49
N THR A 49 -3.01 -3.40 -21.99
CA THR A 49 -1.81 -3.26 -21.17
C THR A 49 -1.45 -1.79 -20.99
N ARG A 50 -1.36 -1.32 -19.75
CA ARG A 50 -0.76 0.00 -19.45
C ARG A 50 0.58 -0.23 -18.81
N LYS A 51 1.58 0.54 -19.23
CA LYS A 51 2.93 0.48 -18.69
C LYS A 51 3.43 1.89 -18.39
N TYR A 52 3.90 2.09 -17.17
CA TYR A 52 4.51 3.33 -16.72
C TYR A 52 5.94 3.01 -16.29
N ILE A 53 6.89 3.79 -16.78
CA ILE A 53 8.31 3.59 -16.54
C ILE A 53 8.88 4.91 -16.03
N SER A 54 9.57 4.85 -14.89
CA SER A 54 10.35 5.95 -14.37
C SER A 54 11.77 5.46 -14.10
N PHE A 55 12.75 6.16 -14.66
CA PHE A 55 14.17 5.80 -14.54
C PHE A 55 14.81 6.26 -13.23
N ARG A 56 14.13 7.13 -12.47
CA ARG A 56 14.61 7.66 -11.19
C ARG A 56 13.48 8.30 -10.41
N GLY A 57 13.48 8.11 -9.09
CA GLY A 57 12.47 8.65 -8.20
C GLY A 57 12.65 8.18 -6.77
N CYS A 58 11.83 8.73 -5.89
CA CYS A 58 11.79 8.42 -4.48
C CYS A 58 10.79 7.27 -4.21
N LEU A 59 11.28 6.22 -3.55
CA LEU A 59 10.48 5.14 -3.02
C LEU A 59 10.32 5.32 -1.51
N TYR A 60 9.10 5.21 -1.02
CA TYR A 60 8.77 5.19 0.40
C TYR A 60 7.99 3.92 0.70
N LEU A 61 8.36 3.26 1.80
CA LEU A 61 7.60 2.16 2.36
C LEU A 61 7.17 2.56 3.76
N THR A 62 5.86 2.62 3.98
CA THR A 62 5.28 2.86 5.30
C THR A 62 4.69 1.55 5.85
N ASN A 63 4.29 1.57 7.12
CA ASN A 63 3.48 0.50 7.70
C ASN A 63 2.08 0.34 7.05
N TYR A 64 1.64 1.31 6.22
CA TYR A 64 0.34 1.27 5.54
C TYR A 64 0.43 0.99 4.04
N ARG A 65 1.42 1.54 3.34
CA ARG A 65 1.48 1.54 1.87
C ARG A 65 2.89 1.66 1.30
N LEU A 66 3.02 1.19 0.08
CA LEU A 66 4.17 1.43 -0.79
C LEU A 66 3.87 2.63 -1.68
N ILE A 67 4.76 3.62 -1.68
CA ILE A 67 4.60 4.88 -2.40
C ILE A 67 5.82 5.10 -3.30
N TYR A 68 5.59 5.56 -4.53
CA TYR A 68 6.63 5.98 -5.44
C TYR A 68 6.32 7.37 -6.02
N ARG A 69 7.33 8.24 -6.04
CA ARG A 69 7.27 9.54 -6.71
C ARG A 69 8.41 9.63 -7.74
N PRO A 70 8.12 9.79 -9.04
CA PRO A 70 9.15 10.01 -10.05
C PRO A 70 9.84 11.37 -9.85
N ASP A 71 11.13 11.47 -10.16
CA ASP A 71 11.86 12.76 -10.18
C ASP A 71 11.28 13.71 -11.24
N HIS A 72 10.82 13.13 -12.36
CA HIS A 72 10.19 13.85 -13.45
C HIS A 72 8.68 13.55 -13.49
N VAL A 73 7.92 14.37 -12.78
CA VAL A 73 6.46 14.31 -12.78
C VAL A 73 5.90 14.73 -14.15
N THR A 74 4.92 13.95 -14.64
CA THR A 74 4.19 14.22 -15.88
C THR A 74 2.68 14.26 -15.59
N GLU A 75 1.88 14.81 -16.51
CA GLU A 75 0.43 14.80 -16.39
C GLU A 75 -0.16 13.38 -16.34
N SER A 76 0.50 12.42 -16.96
CA SER A 76 0.08 11.02 -16.99
C SER A 76 0.55 10.22 -15.79
N PHE A 77 1.66 10.62 -15.16
CA PHE A 77 2.27 9.94 -14.02
C PHE A 77 3.03 10.91 -13.10
N SER A 78 2.48 11.13 -11.91
CA SER A 78 2.99 12.00 -10.85
C SER A 78 3.28 11.26 -9.56
N SER A 79 2.59 10.16 -9.29
CA SER A 79 2.86 9.29 -8.14
C SER A 79 2.21 7.93 -8.31
N PHE A 80 2.68 6.99 -7.50
CA PHE A 80 2.06 5.69 -7.30
C PHE A 80 1.91 5.43 -5.81
N SER A 81 0.79 4.85 -5.38
CA SER A 81 0.57 4.41 -4.01
C SER A 81 -0.31 3.17 -3.97
N VAL A 82 0.09 2.16 -3.19
CA VAL A 82 -0.69 0.94 -2.97
C VAL A 82 -0.61 0.48 -1.52
N PRO A 83 -1.73 0.13 -0.87
CA PRO A 83 -1.72 -0.43 0.48
C PRO A 83 -0.91 -1.73 0.56
N ILE A 84 -0.16 -1.93 1.65
CA ILE A 84 0.61 -3.15 1.89
C ILE A 84 -0.31 -4.38 1.92
N SER A 85 -1.52 -4.23 2.45
CA SER A 85 -2.53 -5.30 2.49
C SER A 85 -2.97 -5.82 1.12
N LYS A 86 -2.71 -5.09 0.03
CA LYS A 86 -3.02 -5.52 -1.33
C LYS A 86 -1.84 -6.16 -2.05
N LEU A 87 -0.64 -6.14 -1.46
CA LEU A 87 0.59 -6.60 -2.09
C LEU A 87 0.80 -8.12 -1.93
N PHE A 88 1.23 -8.75 -3.00
CA PHE A 88 1.73 -10.12 -3.06
C PHE A 88 3.18 -10.07 -3.52
N PHE A 89 4.11 -10.43 -2.65
CA PHE A 89 5.53 -10.44 -2.98
C PHE A 89 5.99 -11.82 -3.44
N GLN A 90 6.55 -11.90 -4.64
CA GLN A 90 7.13 -13.11 -5.22
C GLN A 90 8.65 -13.09 -5.05
N GLU A 91 9.15 -13.77 -4.02
CA GLU A 91 10.56 -13.73 -3.61
C GLU A 91 11.54 -14.18 -4.71
N GLN A 92 11.15 -15.16 -5.54
CA GLN A 92 12.03 -15.73 -6.56
C GLN A 92 12.32 -14.75 -7.71
N GLU A 93 11.40 -13.83 -8.00
CA GLU A 93 11.47 -12.91 -9.13
C GLU A 93 11.69 -11.45 -8.72
N ASN A 94 11.78 -11.18 -7.40
CA ASN A 94 11.79 -9.81 -6.85
C ASN A 94 10.63 -8.94 -7.36
N LYS A 95 9.50 -9.61 -7.61
CA LYS A 95 8.31 -9.05 -8.25
C LYS A 95 7.24 -8.78 -7.21
N ILE A 96 6.63 -7.61 -7.26
CA ILE A 96 5.53 -7.23 -6.39
C ILE A 96 4.27 -7.17 -7.24
N ASP A 97 3.31 -8.01 -6.94
CA ASP A 97 2.03 -8.06 -7.61
C ASP A 97 0.91 -7.57 -6.70
N PHE A 98 -0.18 -7.10 -7.28
CA PHE A 98 -1.38 -6.75 -6.53
C PHE A 98 -2.61 -6.79 -7.43
N ILE A 99 -3.78 -6.90 -6.81
CA ILE A 99 -5.07 -6.91 -7.51
C ILE A 99 -5.60 -5.48 -7.63
N VAL A 100 -5.90 -5.09 -8.86
CA VAL A 100 -6.60 -3.85 -9.23
C VAL A 100 -8.09 -4.15 -9.38
N GLU A 101 -8.92 -3.10 -9.36
CA GLU A 101 -10.35 -3.19 -9.63
C GLU A 101 -10.68 -4.07 -10.86
N ASN A 102 -11.74 -4.87 -10.75
CA ASN A 102 -12.17 -5.89 -11.72
C ASN A 102 -11.25 -7.12 -11.82
N ASN A 103 -10.54 -7.48 -10.74
CA ASN A 103 -9.68 -8.68 -10.66
C ASN A 103 -8.54 -8.71 -11.68
N PHE A 104 -8.09 -7.54 -12.16
CA PHE A 104 -6.90 -7.46 -13.00
C PHE A 104 -5.65 -7.46 -12.12
N MET A 105 -4.64 -8.22 -12.54
CA MET A 105 -3.35 -8.23 -11.88
C MET A 105 -2.49 -7.07 -12.40
N ALA A 106 -1.85 -6.39 -11.47
CA ALA A 106 -0.80 -5.44 -11.77
C ALA A 106 0.51 -5.86 -11.11
N SER A 107 1.61 -5.51 -11.78
CA SER A 107 2.96 -5.85 -11.36
C SER A 107 3.79 -4.59 -11.23
N ILE A 108 4.61 -4.56 -10.19
CA ILE A 108 5.60 -3.53 -9.91
C ILE A 108 6.97 -4.19 -9.97
N PHE A 109 7.87 -3.56 -10.71
CA PHE A 109 9.28 -3.91 -10.73
C PHE A 109 10.08 -2.72 -10.23
N LEU A 110 10.95 -3.00 -9.26
CA LEU A 110 11.83 -2.02 -8.65
C LEU A 110 13.27 -2.38 -8.99
N SER A 111 14.07 -1.38 -9.33
CA SER A 111 15.51 -1.53 -9.49
C SER A 111 16.21 -0.43 -8.71
N PHE A 112 17.19 -0.83 -7.92
CA PHE A 112 17.96 0.02 -7.03
C PHE A 112 19.35 0.20 -7.64
N GLU A 113 19.96 1.37 -7.47
CA GLU A 113 21.33 1.62 -7.95
C GLU A 113 22.38 0.95 -7.04
N ASP A 114 22.03 0.66 -5.78
CA ASP A 114 22.93 0.15 -4.74
C ASP A 114 22.44 -1.16 -4.07
N SER A 115 23.16 -1.63 -3.04
CA SER A 115 22.82 -2.79 -2.18
C SER A 115 21.52 -2.67 -1.38
N ASP A 116 20.81 -1.55 -1.52
CA ASP A 116 19.58 -1.21 -0.80
C ASP A 116 18.39 -2.12 -1.12
N SER A 117 18.43 -2.85 -2.25
CA SER A 117 17.38 -3.79 -2.63
C SER A 117 17.11 -4.83 -1.54
N MET A 118 18.16 -5.38 -0.92
CA MET A 118 18.02 -6.39 0.13
C MET A 118 17.38 -5.82 1.39
N VAL A 119 17.74 -4.58 1.76
CA VAL A 119 17.15 -3.88 2.92
C VAL A 119 15.67 -3.64 2.67
N PHE A 120 15.32 -3.12 1.50
CA PHE A 120 13.93 -2.91 1.11
C PHE A 120 13.10 -4.19 1.18
N TYR A 121 13.55 -5.28 0.55
CA TYR A 121 12.80 -6.53 0.53
C TYR A 121 12.73 -7.20 1.91
N ASN A 122 13.70 -6.97 2.80
CA ASN A 122 13.59 -7.39 4.20
C ASN A 122 12.49 -6.60 4.93
N CYS A 123 12.48 -5.27 4.81
CA CYS A 123 11.44 -4.43 5.40
C CYS A 123 10.05 -4.80 4.87
N LEU A 124 9.90 -4.98 3.56
CA LEU A 124 8.64 -5.37 2.94
C LEU A 124 8.15 -6.73 3.48
N ARG A 125 9.04 -7.71 3.67
CA ARG A 125 8.67 -9.02 4.22
C ARG A 125 8.16 -8.94 5.64
N GLU A 126 8.81 -8.17 6.50
CA GLU A 126 8.35 -7.97 7.88
C GLU A 126 6.98 -7.29 7.92
N MET A 127 6.73 -6.31 7.04
CA MET A 127 5.42 -5.65 6.92
C MET A 127 4.33 -6.58 6.39
N LEU A 128 4.62 -7.41 5.39
CA LEU A 128 3.63 -8.37 4.88
C LEU A 128 3.26 -9.43 5.93
N LYS A 129 4.24 -9.88 6.74
CA LYS A 129 3.96 -10.77 7.88
C LYS A 129 3.06 -10.09 8.90
N SER A 130 3.33 -8.84 9.27
CA SER A 130 2.52 -8.15 10.30
C SER A 130 1.06 -7.93 9.85
N VAL A 131 0.82 -7.68 8.56
CA VAL A 131 -0.55 -7.55 8.02
C VAL A 131 -1.30 -8.87 8.06
N LEU A 132 -0.64 -9.99 7.74
CA LEU A 132 -1.24 -11.34 7.80
C LEU A 132 -1.57 -11.77 9.24
N PHE A 133 -0.95 -11.14 10.24
CA PHE A 133 -1.07 -11.47 11.65
C PHE A 133 -1.89 -10.45 12.45
N LYS A 134 -2.64 -9.52 11.85
CA LYS A 134 -3.64 -8.77 12.63
C LYS A 134 -4.69 -9.79 13.11
N PRO A 135 -4.75 -10.16 14.40
CA PRO A 135 -5.88 -10.91 14.89
C PRO A 135 -7.11 -10.05 14.61
N ILE A 136 -8.14 -10.68 14.06
CA ILE A 136 -9.46 -10.07 14.03
C ILE A 136 -9.81 -9.90 15.51
N CYS A 137 -9.61 -8.70 16.04
CA CYS A 137 -10.32 -8.30 17.25
C CYS A 137 -11.79 -8.27 16.81
N ILE A 138 -12.45 -9.41 16.96
CA ILE A 138 -13.90 -9.43 17.06
C ILE A 138 -14.13 -8.62 18.33
N GLU A 139 -14.41 -7.34 18.17
CA GLU A 139 -15.19 -6.64 19.18
C GLU A 139 -16.49 -7.41 19.21
N GLU A 140 -16.57 -8.39 20.12
CA GLU A 140 -17.86 -8.95 20.50
C GLU A 140 -18.65 -7.73 20.96
N GLU A 141 -19.58 -7.27 20.12
CA GLU A 141 -20.74 -6.51 20.56
C GLU A 141 -21.43 -7.42 21.57
N THR A 142 -20.92 -7.41 22.80
CA THR A 142 -21.67 -7.82 23.96
C THR A 142 -22.72 -6.73 24.09
N GLU A 143 -23.85 -6.96 23.43
CA GLU A 143 -25.12 -6.40 23.87
C GLU A 143 -25.23 -6.77 25.35
N LEU A 144 -24.77 -5.86 26.20
CA LEU A 144 -25.14 -5.80 27.60
C LEU A 144 -26.66 -5.69 27.61
N ASN A 145 -27.34 -6.83 27.63
CA ASN A 145 -28.66 -6.94 28.23
C ASN A 145 -28.46 -6.54 29.69
N GLU A 146 -28.51 -5.24 29.95
CA GLU A 146 -28.67 -4.71 31.30
C GLU A 146 -30.01 -5.25 31.81
N GLU A 147 -29.96 -6.38 32.51
CA GLU A 147 -31.08 -6.80 33.33
C GLU A 147 -31.34 -5.65 34.32
N PRO A 148 -32.56 -5.07 34.35
CA PRO A 148 -32.86 -4.01 35.28
C PRO A 148 -32.71 -4.56 36.70
N PRO A 149 -32.10 -3.79 37.63
CA PRO A 149 -31.88 -4.26 38.98
C PRO A 149 -33.22 -4.64 39.63
N LEU A 150 -33.26 -5.84 40.21
CA LEU A 150 -34.34 -6.30 41.08
C LEU A 150 -34.43 -5.36 42.28
N TYR A 151 -35.27 -4.33 42.17
CA TYR A 151 -35.78 -3.65 43.35
C TYR A 151 -36.58 -4.69 44.13
N SER A 152 -35.96 -5.17 45.21
CA SER A 152 -36.59 -6.00 46.22
C SER A 152 -37.92 -5.37 46.63
N GLU A 153 -39.00 -6.13 46.53
CA GLU A 153 -40.28 -5.80 47.14
C GLU A 153 -40.02 -5.46 48.62
N LEU A 154 -40.14 -4.18 48.96
CA LEU A 154 -40.27 -3.78 50.35
C LEU A 154 -41.69 -4.15 50.76
N TYR A 155 -41.80 -5.31 51.40
CA TYR A 155 -42.89 -5.61 52.32
C TYR A 155 -42.84 -4.59 53.46
N GLU A 156 -43.84 -3.71 53.52
CA GLU A 156 -44.78 -3.46 54.65
C GLU A 156 -45.68 -2.24 54.37
#